data_AF-X1A006-F1
#
_entry.id   AF-X1A006-F1
#
_cell.length_a   1.000
_cell.length_b   1.000
_cell.length_c   1.000
_cell.angle_alpha   90.00
_cell.angle_beta   90.00
_cell.angle_gamma   90.00
#
_symmetry.space_group_name_H-M   'P 1'
#
loop_
_entity.id
_entity.type
_entity.pdbx_description
1 polymer ?
#
loop_
_entity_poly.entity_id
_entity_poly.type
_entity_poly.pdbx_seq_one_letter_code
_entity_poly.pdbx_strand_id
1 'polypeptide(L)' 'MREAKFTKSLTVALPIDVYQKIKEITDDEKISMAQWVRRAVNMALEGDAVEEK' A
#
# COMPACT_ATOMS: atom_id res chain seq x y z
N MET A 1 7.65 -25.33 7.44
CA MET A 1 7.67 -23.89 7.78
C MET A 1 6.86 -23.15 6.73
N ARG A 2 5.98 -22.21 7.09
CA ARG A 2 5.36 -21.31 6.12
C ARG A 2 6.35 -20.19 5.82
N GLU A 3 6.73 -20.01 4.56
CA GLU A 3 7.62 -18.92 4.17
C GLU A 3 6.93 -17.56 4.41
N ALA A 4 7.67 -16.60 4.96
CA ALA A 4 7.15 -15.26 5.17
C ALA A 4 6.98 -14.55 3.82
N LYS A 5 5.74 -14.27 3.44
CA LYS A 5 5.42 -13.60 2.15
C LYS A 5 6.01 -12.18 2.04
N PHE A 6 6.25 -11.51 3.17
CA PHE A 6 6.82 -10.17 3.22
C PHE A 6 8.06 -10.19 4.12
N THR A 7 9.23 -9.96 3.52
CA THR A 7 10.54 -10.18 4.17
C THR A 7 11.31 -8.90 4.44
N LYS A 8 10.92 -7.77 3.84
CA LYS A 8 11.56 -6.46 4.03
C LYS A 8 10.54 -5.42 4.51
N SER A 9 10.93 -4.65 5.54
CA SER A 9 10.18 -3.49 6.00
C SER A 9 10.51 -2.27 5.13
N LEU A 10 9.50 -1.45 4.88
CA LEU A 10 9.64 -0.16 4.21
C LEU A 10 9.09 0.93 5.14
N THR A 11 9.90 1.96 5.37
CA THR A 11 9.50 3.16 6.10
C THR A 11 9.40 4.31 5.10
N VAL A 12 8.26 5.01 5.08
CA VAL A 12 7.99 6.12 4.17
C VAL A 12 7.53 7.32 5.00
N ALA A 13 8.13 8.49 4.75
CA ALA A 13 7.65 9.74 5.32
C ALA A 13 6.53 10.30 4.42
N LEU A 14 5.41 10.68 5.03
CA LEU A 14 4.28 11.30 4.34
C LEU A 14 3.90 12.61 5.02
N PRO A 15 3.33 13.58 4.27
CA PRO A 15 2.62 14.70 4.86
C PRO A 15 1.55 14.21 5.86
N ILE A 16 1.34 14.96 6.94
CA ILE A 16 0.45 14.55 8.04
C ILE A 16 -0.99 14.36 7.58
N ASP A 17 -1.47 15.22 6.68
CA ASP A 17 -2.81 15.18 6.11
C ASP A 17 -3.00 13.95 5.23
N VAL A 18 -1.98 13.57 4.45
CA VAL A 18 -1.99 12.34 3.65
C VAL A 18 -2.03 11.12 4.55
N TYR A 19 -1.20 11.08 5.59
CA TYR A 19 -1.20 9.97 6.56
C TYR A 19 -2.57 9.80 7.22
N GLN A 20 -3.18 10.90 7.68
CA GLN A 20 -4.50 10.87 8.32
C GLN A 20 -5.58 10.35 7.39
N LYS A 21 -5.63 10.80 6.13
CA LYS A 21 -6.58 10.29 5.13
C LYS A 21 -6.43 8.80 4.90
N ILE A 22 -5.19 8.30 4.78
CA ILE A 22 -4.97 6.86 4.59
C ILE A 22 -5.40 6.09 5.85
N LYS A 23 -5.13 6.64 7.04
CA LYS A 23 -5.56 6.03 8.31
C LYS A 23 -7.07 5.88 8.37
N GLU A 24 -7.83 6.92 8.03
CA GLU A 24 -9.30 6.88 7.96
C GLU A 24 -9.78 5.76 7.04
N ILE A 25 -9.25 5.68 5.82
CA ILE A 25 -9.59 4.62 4.87
C ILE A 25 -9.28 3.23 5.44
N THR A 26 -8.12 3.05 6.06
CA THR A 26 -7.72 1.75 6.62
C THR A 26 -8.58 1.31 7.81
N ASP A 27 -9.01 2.28 8.63
CA ASP A 27 -9.89 2.03 9.78
C ASP A 27 -11.29 1.62 9.28
N ASP A 28 -11.84 2.33 8.29
CA ASP A 28 -13.14 2.04 7.69
C ASP A 28 -13.16 0.67 7.00
N GLU A 29 -12.12 0.34 6.24
CA GLU A 29 -11.98 -0.95 5.56
C GLU A 29 -11.52 -2.09 6.49
N LYS A 30 -11.14 -1.78 7.74
CA LYS A 30 -10.57 -2.72 8.72
C LYS A 30 -9.35 -3.48 8.19
N ILE A 31 -8.46 -2.76 7.53
CA ILE A 31 -7.20 -3.30 6.98
C ILE A 31 -5.98 -2.62 7.61
N SER A 32 -4.82 -3.23 7.46
CA SER A 32 -3.56 -2.59 7.89
C SER A 32 -3.07 -1.55 6.88
N MET A 33 -2.34 -0.55 7.38
CA MET A 33 -1.61 0.42 6.56
C MET A 33 -0.72 -0.25 5.50
N ALA A 34 -0.01 -1.31 5.87
CA ALA A 34 0.84 -2.07 4.94
C ALA A 34 0.03 -2.74 3.82
N GLN A 35 -1.19 -3.20 4.10
CA GLN A 35 -2.06 -3.76 3.07
C GLN A 35 -2.55 -2.69 2.10
N TRP A 36 -2.93 -1.52 2.62
CA TRP A 36 -3.33 -0.40 1.77
C TRP A 36 -2.19 0.06 0.86
N VAL A 37 -0.98 0.24 1.40
CA VAL A 37 0.20 0.62 0.61
C VAL A 37 0.50 -0.41 -0.49
N ARG A 38 0.40 -1.71 -0.19
CA ARG A 38 0.58 -2.75 -1.22
C ARG A 38 -0.45 -2.64 -2.35
N ARG A 39 -1.72 -2.36 -2.03
CA ARG A 39 -2.75 -2.14 -3.05
C ARG A 39 -2.44 -0.91 -3.90
N ALA A 40 -2.03 0.19 -3.27
CA ALA A 40 -1.65 1.41 -3.97
C ALA A 40 -0.45 1.19 -4.90
N VAL A 41 0.58 0.48 -4.43
CA VAL A 41 1.75 0.10 -5.24
C VAL A 41 1.34 -0.80 -6.41
N ASN A 42 0.54 -1.85 -6.16
CA ASN A 42 0.05 -2.71 -7.24
C ASN A 42 -0.77 -1.94 -8.25
N MET A 43 -1.66 -1.05 -7.82
CA MET A 43 -2.47 -0.23 -8.72
C MET A 43 -1.61 0.70 -9.58
N ALA A 44 -0.56 1.31 -9.02
CA ALA A 44 0.37 2.13 -9.77
C ALA A 44 1.16 1.29 -10.80
N LEU A 45 1.67 0.12 -10.40
CA LEU A 45 2.47 -0.75 -11.27
C LEU A 45 1.63 -1.50 -12.32
N GLU A 46 0.39 -1.86 -12.00
CA GLU A 46 -0.56 -2.46 -12.95
C GLU A 46 -1.11 -1.40 -13.91
N GLY A 47 -1.20 -0.14 -13.48
CA GLY A 47 -1.50 1.01 -14.34
C GLY A 47 -0.42 1.28 -15.38
N ASP A 48 0.86 1.04 -15.05
CA ASP A 48 1.99 1.13 -15.98
C ASP A 48 2.08 -0.07 -16.95
N ALA A 49 1.35 -1.17 -16.70
CA ALA A 49 1.35 -2.36 -17.56
C ALA A 49 0.37 -2.28 -18.75
N VAL A 50 -0.35 -1.16 -18.92
CA VAL A 50 -1.38 -0.98 -19.96
C VAL A 50 -0.98 0.02 -21.06
N GLU A 51 0.27 0.49 -21.09
CA GLU A 51 0.82 1.29 -22.20
C GLU A 51 2.05 0.64 -22.86
N GLU A 52 1.89 -0.58 -23.37
CA GLU A 52 2.64 -1.05 -24.56
C GLU A 52 1.71 -1.92 -25.42
N LYS A 53 0.92 -1.28 -26.29
CA LYS A 53 0.35 -1.89 -27.50
C LYS A 53 0.26 -0.89 -28.63
#